data_AF-A0A519G4Y9-F1
#
_entry.id   AF-A0A519G4Y9-F1
#
_cell.length_a   1.000
_cell.length_b   1.000
_cell.length_c   1.000
_cell.angle_alpha   90.00
_cell.angle_beta   90.00
_cell.angle_gamma   90.00
#
_symmetry.space_group_name_H-M   'P 1'
#
loop_
_entity.id
_entity.type
_entity.pdbx_description
1 polymer ?
#
loop_
_entity_poly.entity_id
_entity_poly.type
_entity_poly.pdbx_seq_one_letter_code
_entity_poly.pdbx_strand_id
1 'polypeptide(L)'
;MNTKRIAAALGAAAIVVLGSTTSAFAAYETPSVELQLDPTTVVGGQSFTATATSNQDCTSWSITFEGPTTDGPAGGSGTSATTDFSTTTVDQIETGTVTATCTFDDGLKASALQQLSATADITVNPAGVAGPIDGGNGGGDDFGGLASTGGPH
;
A
#
# COMPACT_ATOMS: atom_id res chain seq x y z
N MET A 1 22.19 -20.53 -26.32
CA MET A 1 21.21 -19.58 -26.90
C MET A 1 19.83 -20.15 -26.64
N ASN A 2 18.95 -19.35 -26.02
CA ASN A 2 17.49 -19.45 -25.84
C ASN A 2 17.15 -18.65 -24.56
N THR A 3 17.08 -17.31 -24.60
CA THR A 3 15.87 -16.50 -24.90
C THR A 3 14.65 -17.07 -24.18
N LYS A 4 14.11 -16.41 -23.14
CA LYS A 4 13.13 -15.31 -23.26
C LYS A 4 13.01 -14.48 -21.97
N ARG A 5 12.66 -13.21 -22.18
CA ARG A 5 12.40 -12.12 -21.23
C ARG A 5 10.93 -12.05 -20.80
N ILE A 6 10.71 -11.49 -19.59
CA ILE A 6 9.57 -10.67 -19.11
C ILE A 6 8.20 -11.35 -18.90
N ALA A 7 7.62 -11.12 -17.71
CA ALA A 7 6.19 -10.81 -17.57
C ALA A 7 5.96 -9.95 -16.31
N ALA A 8 5.85 -8.62 -16.51
CA ALA A 8 5.24 -7.71 -15.56
C ALA A 8 3.72 -7.87 -15.67
N ALA A 9 3.04 -8.13 -14.55
CA ALA A 9 1.58 -8.18 -14.49
C ALA A 9 1.05 -6.77 -14.19
N LEU A 10 0.69 -6.05 -15.26
CA LEU A 10 -0.08 -4.81 -15.21
C LEU A 10 -1.56 -5.15 -15.36
N GLY A 11 -2.35 -4.76 -14.34
CA GLY A 11 -3.62 -4.07 -14.48
C GLY A 11 -4.81 -4.77 -15.16
N ALA A 12 -5.90 -4.90 -14.41
CA ALA A 12 -7.24 -4.68 -14.94
C ALA A 12 -8.21 -4.32 -13.80
N ALA A 13 -8.31 -3.04 -13.47
CA ALA A 13 -9.51 -2.54 -12.79
C ALA A 13 -10.56 -2.26 -13.86
N ALA A 14 -11.59 -3.10 -13.92
CA ALA A 14 -12.69 -2.94 -14.86
C ALA A 14 -13.63 -1.82 -14.37
N ILE A 15 -13.67 -0.70 -15.10
CA ILE A 15 -14.67 0.35 -14.87
C ILE A 15 -15.83 0.10 -15.84
N VAL A 16 -16.97 -0.31 -15.30
CA VAL A 16 -18.24 -0.38 -16.02
C VAL A 16 -18.87 1.01 -16.01
N VAL A 17 -18.87 1.70 -17.16
CA VAL A 17 -19.64 2.94 -17.35
C VAL A 17 -20.92 2.59 -18.11
N LEU A 18 -22.04 2.54 -17.38
CA LEU A 18 -23.38 2.56 -17.99
C LEU A 18 -23.85 4.02 -17.99
N GLY A 19 -24.02 4.57 -19.19
CA GLY A 19 -24.47 5.94 -19.39
C GLY A 19 -25.94 6.17 -19.06
N SER A 20 -26.28 7.43 -18.82
CA SER A 20 -27.58 8.01 -19.18
C SER A 20 -27.48 9.53 -19.28
N THR A 21 -28.29 10.07 -20.18
CA THR A 21 -28.25 11.42 -20.74
C THR A 21 -29.08 12.44 -19.95
N THR A 22 -28.71 13.72 -20.15
CA THR A 22 -29.50 14.96 -20.02
C THR A 22 -29.88 15.45 -18.62
N SER A 23 -29.25 16.54 -18.18
CA SER A 23 -29.80 17.91 -18.18
C SER A 23 -28.75 18.85 -17.55
N ALA A 24 -28.70 20.11 -17.98
CA ALA A 24 -27.83 21.13 -17.41
C ALA A 24 -28.27 21.47 -15.97
N PHE A 25 -27.85 20.65 -15.01
CA PHE A 25 -27.75 21.00 -13.61
C PHE A 25 -26.37 21.62 -13.42
N ALA A 26 -26.24 22.63 -12.55
CA ALA A 26 -24.92 23.04 -12.07
C ALA A 26 -24.16 21.75 -11.72
N ALA A 27 -23.02 21.51 -12.38
CA ALA A 27 -22.23 20.33 -12.15
C ALA A 27 -21.71 20.44 -10.72
N TYR A 28 -22.52 20.02 -9.75
CA TYR A 28 -22.06 19.78 -8.39
C TYR A 28 -20.95 18.77 -8.55
N GLU A 29 -19.73 19.23 -8.31
CA GLU A 29 -18.56 18.38 -8.40
C GLU A 29 -18.78 17.21 -7.44
N THR A 30 -18.73 15.99 -7.97
CA THR A 30 -19.06 14.82 -7.15
C THR A 30 -18.00 14.71 -6.05
N PRO A 31 -18.41 14.63 -4.77
CA PRO A 31 -17.46 14.43 -3.68
C PRO A 31 -16.55 13.23 -3.94
N SER A 32 -15.25 13.44 -3.84
CA SER A 32 -14.20 12.44 -4.09
C SER A 32 -13.07 12.58 -3.07
N VAL A 33 -12.54 11.44 -2.64
CA VAL A 33 -11.35 11.35 -1.80
C VAL A 33 -10.30 10.51 -2.53
N GLU A 34 -9.07 10.99 -2.50
CA GLU A 34 -7.90 10.30 -3.03
C GLU A 34 -6.90 10.06 -1.89
N LEU A 35 -6.25 8.91 -1.90
CA LEU A 35 -5.23 8.53 -0.94
C LEU A 35 -3.96 8.13 -1.67
N GLN A 36 -2.85 8.77 -1.32
CA GLN A 36 -1.53 8.50 -1.86
C GLN A 36 -0.59 8.06 -0.73
N LEU A 37 0.18 7.01 -0.98
CA LEU A 37 1.22 6.51 -0.08
C LEU A 37 2.58 6.74 -0.72
N ASP A 38 3.54 7.24 0.07
CA ASP A 38 4.92 7.40 -0.36
C ASP A 38 5.90 6.94 0.75
N PRO A 39 6.69 5.87 0.52
CA PRO A 39 6.60 4.91 -0.58
C PRO A 39 5.47 3.87 -0.38
N THR A 40 5.05 3.17 -1.45
CA THR A 40 4.06 2.06 -1.39
C THR A 40 4.67 0.73 -0.95
N THR A 41 5.98 0.68 -0.70
CA THR A 41 6.69 -0.48 -0.19
C THR A 41 7.81 -0.02 0.73
N VAL A 42 7.84 -0.55 1.95
CA VAL A 42 8.83 -0.22 2.98
C VAL A 42 9.44 -1.47 3.57
N VAL A 43 10.61 -1.33 4.19
CA VAL A 43 11.16 -2.37 5.05
C VAL A 43 10.60 -2.18 6.46
N GLY A 44 10.24 -3.26 7.15
CA GLY A 44 9.76 -3.23 8.52
C GLY A 44 10.73 -2.47 9.43
N GLY A 45 10.19 -1.64 10.32
CA GLY A 45 10.98 -0.70 11.13
C GLY A 45 11.24 0.64 10.45
N GLN A 46 10.79 0.83 9.20
CA GLN A 46 10.82 2.13 8.51
C GLN A 46 9.46 2.80 8.50
N SER A 47 9.45 4.09 8.17
CA SER A 47 8.24 4.89 8.07
C SER A 47 7.84 5.14 6.61
N PHE A 48 6.56 5.39 6.39
CA PHE A 48 6.00 5.88 5.13
C PHE A 48 5.01 7.01 5.40
N THR A 49 4.78 7.83 4.40
CA THR A 49 3.86 8.96 4.47
C THR A 49 2.56 8.61 3.76
N ALA A 50 1.42 8.87 4.41
CA ALA A 50 0.10 8.77 3.83
C ALA A 50 -0.48 10.20 3.65
N THR A 51 -0.86 10.54 2.42
CA THR A 51 -1.49 11.83 2.09
C THR A 51 -2.88 11.57 1.54
N ALA A 52 -3.89 12.04 2.25
CA ALA A 52 -5.27 12.05 1.81
C ALA A 52 -5.66 13.43 1.29
N THR A 53 -6.36 13.47 0.16
CA THR A 53 -6.88 14.71 -0.45
C THR A 53 -8.34 14.53 -0.81
N SER A 54 -9.10 15.62 -0.73
CA SER A 54 -10.52 15.67 -1.03
C SER A 54 -10.82 16.93 -1.82
N ASN A 55 -11.79 16.84 -2.73
CA ASN A 55 -12.35 18.03 -3.38
C ASN A 55 -13.39 18.74 -2.52
N GLN A 56 -13.74 18.17 -1.37
CA GLN A 56 -14.58 18.79 -0.34
C GLN A 56 -13.75 19.23 0.86
N ASP A 57 -14.20 20.29 1.53
CA ASP A 57 -13.62 20.70 2.81
C ASP A 57 -14.07 19.74 3.92
N CYS A 58 -13.14 18.91 4.39
CA CYS A 58 -13.45 17.92 5.41
C CYS A 58 -13.43 18.58 6.79
N THR A 59 -14.57 18.55 7.47
CA THR A 59 -14.70 18.93 8.88
C THR A 59 -13.79 18.08 9.76
N SER A 60 -13.66 16.79 9.44
CA SER A 60 -12.69 15.90 10.09
C SER A 60 -12.12 14.84 9.13
N TRP A 61 -10.82 14.65 9.24
CA TRP A 61 -10.08 13.53 8.66
C TRP A 61 -9.83 12.45 9.70
N SER A 62 -9.82 11.20 9.27
CA SER A 62 -9.32 10.05 10.02
C SER A 62 -8.52 9.16 9.07
N ILE A 63 -7.22 9.01 9.30
CA ILE A 63 -6.34 8.13 8.54
C ILE A 63 -5.88 7.00 9.47
N THR A 64 -6.20 5.77 9.11
CA THR A 64 -5.87 4.56 9.87
C THR A 64 -5.02 3.63 9.03
N PHE A 65 -4.00 3.03 9.64
CA PHE A 65 -3.21 1.98 9.02
C PHE A 65 -3.47 0.65 9.74
N GLU A 66 -4.11 -0.28 9.03
CA GLU A 66 -4.38 -1.65 9.47
C GLU A 66 -3.24 -2.56 9.00
N GLY A 67 -2.12 -2.51 9.73
CA GLY A 67 -0.91 -3.28 9.41
C GLY A 67 0.06 -3.34 10.58
N PRO A 68 1.30 -3.82 10.36
CA PRO A 68 2.35 -3.87 11.37
C PRO A 68 2.82 -2.44 11.69
N THR A 69 2.16 -1.78 12.65
CA THR A 69 2.41 -0.38 13.04
C THR A 69 2.42 -0.18 14.54
N THR A 70 3.14 0.84 15.01
CA THR A 70 3.05 1.32 16.40
C THR A 70 2.13 2.53 16.56
N ASP A 71 1.68 3.11 15.45
CA ASP A 71 0.95 4.37 15.44
C ASP A 71 -0.56 4.16 15.47
N GLY A 72 -1.24 5.08 16.14
CA GLY A 72 -2.70 5.14 16.18
C GLY A 72 -3.29 5.86 14.96
N PRO A 73 -4.63 6.02 14.91
CA PRO A 73 -5.29 6.84 13.89
C PRO A 73 -4.79 8.28 13.92
N ALA A 74 -4.55 8.85 12.74
CA ALA A 74 -4.24 10.26 12.58
C ALA A 74 -5.50 11.05 12.22
N GLY A 75 -5.62 12.27 12.76
CA GLY A 75 -6.75 13.17 12.52
C GLY A 75 -6.34 14.48 11.85
N GLY A 76 -7.31 15.22 11.33
CA GLY A 76 -7.09 16.53 10.71
C GLY A 76 -8.38 17.20 10.25
N SER A 77 -8.27 18.29 9.51
CA SER A 77 -9.40 18.98 8.85
C SER A 77 -8.91 19.72 7.60
N GLY A 78 -9.84 20.19 6.77
CA GLY A 78 -9.57 20.86 5.50
C GLY A 78 -9.60 19.90 4.30
N THR A 79 -9.06 20.34 3.16
CA THR A 79 -9.09 19.57 1.90
C THR A 79 -8.01 18.49 1.79
N SER A 80 -7.04 18.46 2.71
CA SER A 80 -5.97 17.48 2.73
C SER A 80 -5.50 17.16 4.14
N ALA A 81 -5.07 15.92 4.38
CA ALA A 81 -4.40 15.52 5.60
C ALA A 81 -3.21 14.62 5.26
N THR A 82 -2.09 14.83 5.95
CA THR A 82 -0.87 14.05 5.78
C THR A 82 -0.44 13.51 7.14
N THR A 83 -0.04 12.24 7.18
CA THR A 83 0.51 11.60 8.37
C THR A 83 1.64 10.66 8.00
N ASP A 84 2.61 10.53 8.88
CA ASP A 84 3.65 9.52 8.80
C ASP A 84 3.25 8.33 9.68
N PHE A 85 3.43 7.12 9.17
CA PHE A 85 3.26 5.87 9.89
C PHE A 85 4.58 5.15 9.96
N SER A 86 4.91 4.60 11.13
CA SER A 86 6.10 3.83 11.43
C SER A 86 5.71 2.35 11.49
N THR A 87 6.32 1.56 10.61
CA THR A 87 6.09 0.12 10.60
C THR A 87 6.89 -0.59 11.69
N THR A 88 6.35 -1.68 12.22
CA THR A 88 7.12 -2.61 13.05
C THR A 88 7.97 -3.54 12.18
N THR A 89 9.02 -4.11 12.75
CA THR A 89 9.77 -5.19 12.10
C THR A 89 8.86 -6.40 11.88
N VAL A 90 8.95 -7.00 10.70
CA VAL A 90 8.23 -8.22 10.31
C VAL A 90 9.23 -9.29 9.86
N ASP A 91 8.86 -10.57 10.01
CA ASP A 91 9.69 -11.71 9.62
C ASP A 91 9.37 -12.22 8.19
N GLN A 92 8.23 -11.80 7.64
CA GLN A 92 7.76 -12.15 6.30
C GLN A 92 7.17 -10.91 5.62
N ILE A 93 6.93 -11.00 4.32
CA ILE A 93 6.27 -9.90 3.58
C ILE A 93 4.82 -9.81 4.06
N GLU A 94 4.43 -8.63 4.53
CA GLU A 94 3.06 -8.34 4.94
C GLU A 94 2.46 -7.24 4.06
N THR A 95 1.14 -7.31 3.83
CA THR A 95 0.39 -6.22 3.21
C THR A 95 -0.49 -5.61 4.28
N GLY A 96 -0.37 -4.29 4.46
CA GLY A 96 -1.25 -3.54 5.34
C GLY A 96 -2.08 -2.56 4.52
N THR A 97 -3.26 -2.22 5.03
CA THR A 97 -4.22 -1.35 4.34
C THR A 97 -4.31 -0.02 5.06
N VAL A 98 -4.13 1.08 4.34
CA VAL A 98 -4.33 2.44 4.84
C VAL A 98 -5.70 2.90 4.39
N THR A 99 -6.53 3.35 5.32
CA THR A 99 -7.85 3.90 5.07
C THR A 99 -7.86 5.37 5.48
N ALA A 100 -8.18 6.25 4.54
CA ALA A 100 -8.44 7.67 4.82
C ALA A 100 -9.94 7.92 4.74
N THR A 101 -10.47 8.61 5.74
CA THR A 101 -11.87 8.97 5.87
C THR A 101 -12.01 10.49 5.98
N CYS A 102 -12.76 11.09 5.05
CA CYS A 102 -13.17 12.49 5.09
C CYS A 102 -14.63 12.57 5.57
N THR A 103 -14.87 13.29 6.65
CA THR A 103 -16.21 13.67 7.09
C THR A 103 -16.44 15.14 6.72
N PHE A 104 -17.51 15.44 5.98
CA PHE A 104 -17.83 16.78 5.50
C PHE A 104 -19.34 17.06 5.59
N ASP A 105 -19.72 18.33 5.63
CA ASP A 105 -21.11 18.76 5.55
C ASP A 105 -21.40 19.23 4.13
N ASP A 106 -22.28 18.51 3.42
CA ASP A 106 -22.64 18.83 2.04
C ASP A 106 -23.65 20.00 1.95
N GLY A 107 -24.22 20.46 3.08
CA GLY A 107 -25.20 21.55 3.14
C GLY A 107 -26.54 21.27 2.45
N LEU A 108 -26.65 20.24 1.60
CA LEU A 108 -27.83 19.92 0.81
C LEU A 108 -28.82 19.01 1.55
N LYS A 109 -28.35 18.26 2.56
CA LYS A 109 -29.19 17.43 3.42
C LYS A 109 -29.19 18.00 4.83
N ALA A 110 -30.38 18.22 5.39
CA ALA A 110 -30.53 18.69 6.76
C ALA A 110 -29.77 17.76 7.74
N SER A 111 -28.63 18.25 8.23
CA SER A 111 -27.88 17.76 9.40
C SER A 111 -27.27 16.35 9.33
N ALA A 112 -27.00 15.81 8.14
CA ALA A 112 -26.25 14.56 8.02
C ALA A 112 -24.84 14.83 7.51
N LEU A 113 -23.85 14.75 8.40
CA LEU A 113 -22.45 14.66 8.00
C LEU A 113 -22.29 13.48 7.02
N GLN A 114 -21.68 13.77 5.88
CA GLN A 114 -21.35 12.77 4.87
C GLN A 114 -19.94 12.27 5.13
N GLN A 115 -19.69 11.02 4.76
CA GLN A 115 -18.40 10.39 4.90
C GLN A 115 -17.98 9.80 3.56
N LEU A 116 -16.75 10.11 3.15
CA LEU A 116 -16.07 9.50 2.03
C LEU A 116 -14.84 8.78 2.56
N SER A 117 -14.46 7.71 1.87
CA SER A 117 -13.24 6.99 2.20
C SER A 117 -12.47 6.59 0.96
N ALA A 118 -11.16 6.53 1.10
CA ALA A 118 -10.25 5.94 0.13
C ALA A 118 -9.32 4.98 0.85
N THR A 119 -8.94 3.92 0.16
CA THR A 119 -8.06 2.87 0.68
C THR A 119 -6.87 2.68 -0.25
N ALA A 120 -5.71 2.44 0.33
CA ALA A 120 -4.49 2.11 -0.41
C ALA A 120 -3.71 1.06 0.38
N ASP A 121 -3.12 0.11 -0.34
CA ASP A 121 -2.31 -0.95 0.28
C ASP A 121 -0.83 -0.59 0.26
N ILE A 122 -0.13 -0.98 1.32
CA ILE A 122 1.32 -0.88 1.45
C ILE A 122 1.92 -2.26 1.72
N THR A 123 3.04 -2.55 1.07
CA THR A 123 3.82 -3.76 1.31
C THR A 123 4.95 -3.49 2.30
N VAL A 124 5.01 -4.27 3.37
CA VAL A 124 6.06 -4.23 4.38
C VAL A 124 6.95 -5.46 4.23
N ASN A 125 8.20 -5.24 3.85
CA ASN A 125 9.20 -6.28 3.67
C ASN A 125 9.94 -6.55 4.99
N PRO A 126 10.40 -7.79 5.24
CA PRO A 126 11.16 -8.09 6.44
C PRO A 126 12.47 -7.31 6.54
N ALA A 127 12.81 -6.88 7.76
CA ALA A 127 14.05 -6.17 8.05
C ALA A 127 15.23 -7.15 8.00
N GLY A 128 15.84 -7.27 6.83
CA GLY A 128 17.02 -8.11 6.65
C GLY A 128 16.70 -9.60 6.59
N VAL A 129 16.29 -10.06 5.41
CA VAL A 129 16.81 -11.34 4.92
C VAL A 129 18.10 -11.03 4.17
N ALA A 130 19.14 -10.62 4.90
CA ALA A 130 20.52 -10.81 4.45
C ALA A 130 20.90 -12.29 4.65
N GLY A 131 20.05 -13.19 4.16
CA GLY A 131 20.36 -14.59 3.97
C GLY A 131 20.46 -14.83 2.48
N PRO A 132 21.44 -15.59 1.97
CA PRO A 132 21.41 -16.02 0.59
C PRO A 132 20.05 -16.69 0.37
N ILE A 133 19.40 -16.33 -0.74
CA ILE A 133 18.33 -17.16 -1.28
C ILE A 133 19.02 -18.46 -1.67
N ASP A 134 19.15 -19.40 -0.72
CA ASP A 134 19.40 -20.81 -1.01
C ASP A 134 18.12 -21.35 -1.64
N GLY A 135 17.88 -20.89 -2.87
CA GLY A 135 17.00 -21.55 -3.81
C GLY A 135 17.75 -22.75 -4.35
N GLY A 136 17.96 -23.74 -3.49
CA GLY A 136 18.32 -25.08 -3.94
C GLY A 136 17.20 -25.60 -4.83
N ASN A 137 17.38 -25.49 -6.16
CA ASN A 137 17.13 -26.60 -7.08
C ASN A 137 17.71 -26.32 -8.48
N GLY A 138 18.77 -27.04 -8.82
CA GLY A 138 19.35 -27.07 -10.16
C GLY A 138 20.64 -27.88 -10.16
N GLY A 139 20.51 -29.21 -10.24
CA GLY A 139 21.62 -30.14 -10.27
C GLY A 139 22.60 -29.91 -11.42
N GLY A 140 23.79 -30.49 -11.27
CA GLY A 140 24.84 -30.47 -12.29
C GLY A 140 26.22 -30.57 -11.68
N ASP A 141 26.57 -31.80 -11.28
CA ASP A 141 27.82 -32.51 -11.60
C ASP A 141 29.19 -31.76 -11.52
N ASP A 142 30.13 -32.43 -10.84
CA ASP A 142 31.58 -32.37 -11.08
C ASP A 142 32.36 -31.11 -10.69
N PHE A 143 32.88 -31.11 -9.46
CA PHE A 143 34.32 -31.10 -9.18
C PHE A 143 34.50 -31.83 -7.83
N GLY A 144 34.85 -33.12 -7.84
CA GLY A 144 36.18 -33.55 -8.24
C GLY A 144 37.10 -33.41 -7.03
N GLY A 145 37.14 -34.48 -6.22
CA GLY A 145 37.59 -34.44 -4.84
C GLY A 145 39.06 -34.13 -4.59
N LEU A 146 39.35 -33.82 -3.33
CA LEU A 146 40.60 -34.23 -2.68
C LEU A 146 40.28 -34.76 -1.27
N ALA A 147 40.34 -36.09 -1.23
CA ALA A 147 40.56 -37.02 -0.12
C ALA A 147 40.59 -36.45 1.31
N SER A 148 39.57 -36.84 2.07
CA SER A 148 39.77 -37.30 3.44
C SER A 148 40.40 -38.70 3.40
N THR A 149 41.65 -38.82 3.82
CA THR A 149 42.22 -40.08 4.32
C THR A 149 42.89 -39.78 5.64
N GLY A 150 42.21 -40.16 6.72
CA GLY A 150 42.78 -40.11 8.06
C GLY A 150 43.92 -41.10 8.25
N GLY A 151 44.90 -40.69 9.06
CA GLY A 151 45.83 -41.52 9.85
C GLY A 151 46.80 -42.44 9.09
N PRO A 152 47.73 -43.14 9.77
CA PRO A 152 47.92 -43.24 11.23
C PRO A 152 49.39 -43.07 11.72
N HIS A 153 49.55 -43.20 13.04
CA HIS A 153 50.77 -43.40 13.86
C HIS A 153 51.49 -42.16 14.41
#